data_AF-A0A090QEP3-F1
#
_entry.id   AF-A0A090QEP3-F1
#
_cell.length_a   1.000
_cell.length_b   1.000
_cell.length_c   1.000
_cell.angle_alpha   90.00
_cell.angle_beta   90.00
_cell.angle_gamma   90.00
#
_symmetry.space_group_name_H-M   'P 1'
#
loop_
_entity.id
_entity.type
_entity.pdbx_description
1 polymer ?
#
loop_
_entity_poly.entity_id
_entity_poly.type
_entity_poly.pdbx_seq_one_letter_code
_entity_poly.pdbx_strand_id
1 'polypeptide(L)'
;MYWEIKTPIYDDNHQNKVIGLCGVSTDITYRKIAEESIKENQLQLKHLNATKDKIFSIIAHDLRSPFNHIIGFSELMLENSINKDHSQDSDCIKIINSTAKNTLNLLDNLLNWAYTETGKLSYRPENINITNIITQVVDFKTSIAQAKNITITYNAVQDIEFYTDSNLLKTVLRNLISNAIKLQILMDLLTSLHYKKINF
;
A
#
# COMPACT_ATOMS: atom_id res chain seq x y z
N MET A 1 -29.20 25.52 -20.82
CA MET A 1 -29.44 26.38 -19.64
C MET A 1 -29.13 27.82 -20.04
N TYR A 2 -30.08 28.74 -19.85
CA TYR A 2 -29.90 30.15 -20.18
C TYR A 2 -29.72 30.96 -18.90
N TRP A 3 -28.82 31.94 -18.94
CA TRP A 3 -28.75 32.98 -17.92
C TRP A 3 -29.38 34.24 -18.48
N GLU A 4 -30.35 34.77 -17.75
CA GLU A 4 -31.10 35.97 -18.15
C GLU A 4 -30.79 37.12 -17.20
N ILE A 5 -30.47 38.28 -17.78
CA ILE A 5 -30.52 39.56 -17.07
C ILE A 5 -31.69 40.34 -17.62
N LYS A 6 -32.47 40.93 -16.71
CA LYS A 6 -33.62 41.76 -17.02
C LYS A 6 -33.40 43.15 -16.46
N THR A 7 -33.56 44.16 -17.29
CA THR A 7 -33.39 45.56 -16.90
C THR A 7 -34.68 46.34 -17.22
N PRO A 8 -35.22 47.09 -16.26
CA PRO A 8 -36.39 47.92 -16.51
C PRO A 8 -36.05 49.05 -17.50
N ILE A 9 -36.97 49.33 -18.41
CA ILE A 9 -36.91 50.48 -19.31
C ILE A 9 -37.79 51.57 -18.71
N TYR A 10 -37.25 52.77 -18.56
CA TYR A 10 -37.94 53.92 -17.96
C TYR A 10 -38.37 54.93 -19.03
N ASP A 11 -39.44 55.66 -18.74
CA ASP A 11 -39.86 56.82 -19.52
C ASP A 11 -38.85 57.97 -19.40
N ASP A 12 -38.46 58.59 -20.53
CA ASP A 12 -37.52 59.72 -20.59
C ASP A 12 -38.05 60.98 -19.88
N ASN A 13 -39.35 61.05 -19.59
CA ASN A 13 -40.02 62.23 -19.04
C ASN A 13 -39.81 62.48 -17.53
N HIS A 14 -38.61 62.23 -16.98
CA HIS A 14 -38.22 62.51 -15.58
C HIS A 14 -39.11 61.90 -14.45
N GLN A 15 -40.14 61.12 -14.77
CA GLN A 15 -41.07 60.52 -13.78
C GLN A 15 -40.67 59.12 -13.31
N ASN A 16 -39.51 58.60 -13.76
CA ASN A 16 -38.94 57.31 -13.34
C ASN A 16 -39.93 56.13 -13.39
N LYS A 17 -40.90 56.20 -14.31
CA LYS A 17 -41.96 55.20 -14.47
C LYS A 17 -41.45 54.09 -15.38
N VAL A 18 -41.54 52.84 -14.91
CA VAL A 18 -41.17 51.65 -15.70
C VAL A 18 -42.21 51.45 -16.81
N ILE A 19 -41.76 51.47 -18.06
CA ILE A 19 -42.61 51.33 -19.27
C ILE A 19 -42.42 49.98 -19.97
N GLY A 20 -41.37 49.23 -19.61
CA GLY A 20 -41.10 47.94 -20.21
C GLY A 20 -39.91 47.24 -19.57
N LEU A 21 -39.52 46.11 -20.14
CA LEU A 21 -38.42 45.31 -19.66
C LEU A 21 -37.60 44.81 -20.85
N CYS A 22 -36.30 45.06 -20.82
CA CYS A 22 -35.35 44.49 -21.76
C CYS A 22 -34.73 43.24 -21.11
N GLY A 23 -34.71 42.13 -21.82
CA GLY A 23 -34.06 40.90 -21.38
C GLY A 23 -32.96 40.50 -22.34
N VAL A 24 -31.77 40.21 -21.81
CA VAL A 24 -30.70 39.53 -22.56
C VAL A 24 -30.59 38.11 -22.03
N SER A 25 -30.71 37.14 -22.92
CA SER A 25 -30.58 35.72 -22.59
C SER A 25 -29.33 35.16 -23.25
N THR A 26 -28.42 34.63 -22.44
CA THR A 26 -27.18 34.03 -22.92
C THR A 26 -27.25 32.53 -22.69
N ASP A 27 -27.03 31.74 -23.74
CA ASP A 27 -26.84 30.29 -23.57
C ASP A 27 -25.54 30.04 -22.80
N ILE A 28 -25.67 29.43 -21.62
CA ILE A 28 -24.54 29.09 -20.75
C ILE A 28 -24.36 27.58 -20.60
N THR A 29 -25.01 26.77 -21.46
CA THR A 29 -25.00 25.31 -21.36
C THR A 29 -23.57 24.76 -21.33
N TYR A 30 -22.75 25.12 -22.33
CA TYR A 30 -21.36 24.68 -22.41
C TYR A 30 -20.52 25.18 -21.23
N ARG A 31 -20.75 26.41 -20.77
CA ARG A 31 -20.04 26.98 -19.61
C ARG A 31 -20.34 26.18 -18.34
N LYS A 32 -21.61 25.83 -18.12
CA LYS A 32 -22.04 25.04 -16.96
C LYS A 32 -21.48 23.63 -16.98
N ILE A 33 -21.47 22.97 -18.13
CA ILE A 33 -20.86 21.64 -18.29
C ILE A 33 -19.36 21.70 -17.98
N ALA A 34 -18.64 22.71 -18.46
CA ALA A 34 -17.22 22.88 -18.16
C ALA A 34 -16.97 23.19 -16.67
N GLU A 35 -17.77 24.07 -16.05
CA GLU A 35 -17.72 24.36 -14.61
C GLU A 35 -17.92 23.09 -13.78
N GLU A 36 -18.88 22.25 -14.15
CA GLU A 36 -19.20 20.99 -13.46
C GLU A 36 -18.08 19.96 -13.63
N SER A 37 -17.56 19.79 -14.86
CA SER A 37 -16.42 18.91 -15.13
C SER A 37 -15.16 19.34 -14.35
N ILE A 38 -14.87 20.64 -14.27
CA ILE A 38 -13.76 21.16 -13.45
C ILE A 38 -13.97 20.82 -11.98
N LYS A 39 -15.19 21.01 -11.47
CA LYS A 39 -15.52 20.72 -10.07
C LYS A 39 -15.40 19.23 -9.75
N GLU A 40 -15.85 18.35 -10.65
CA GLU A 40 -15.69 16.90 -10.53
C GLU A 40 -14.21 16.50 -10.50
N ASN A 41 -13.41 17.00 -11.45
CA ASN A 41 -11.97 16.76 -11.49
C ASN A 41 -11.26 17.26 -10.22
N GLN A 42 -11.64 18.43 -9.69
CA GLN A 42 -11.10 18.95 -8.43
C GLN A 42 -11.44 18.03 -7.24
N LEU A 43 -12.66 17.49 -7.18
CA LEU A 43 -13.06 16.54 -6.14
C LEU A 43 -12.28 15.24 -6.25
N GLN A 44 -12.12 14.70 -7.46
CA GLN A 44 -11.32 13.50 -7.71
C GLN A 44 -9.85 13.71 -7.31
N LEU A 45 -9.25 14.84 -7.69
CA LEU A 45 -7.87 15.19 -7.31
C LEU A 45 -7.70 15.31 -5.80
N LYS A 46 -8.66 15.95 -5.10
CA LYS A 46 -8.64 16.03 -3.64
C LYS A 46 -8.73 14.65 -2.99
N HIS A 47 -9.60 13.78 -3.51
CA HIS A 47 -9.74 12.41 -3.02
C HIS A 47 -8.44 11.60 -3.23
N LEU A 48 -7.81 11.74 -4.40
CA LEU A 48 -6.54 11.10 -4.71
C LEU A 48 -5.41 11.57 -3.78
N ASN A 49 -5.30 12.88 -3.56
CA ASN A 49 -4.31 13.45 -2.64
C ASN A 49 -4.55 13.00 -1.20
N ALA A 50 -5.80 13.02 -0.71
CA ALA A 50 -6.11 12.53 0.63
C ALA A 50 -5.77 11.03 0.80
N THR A 51 -5.99 10.23 -0.24
CA THR A 51 -5.58 8.81 -0.26
C THR A 51 -4.06 8.67 -0.17
N LYS A 52 -3.32 9.45 -0.96
CA LYS A 52 -1.86 9.49 -0.95
C LYS A 52 -1.30 9.89 0.42
N ASP A 53 -1.84 10.94 1.04
CA ASP A 53 -1.42 11.42 2.36
C ASP A 53 -1.68 10.39 3.47
N LYS A 54 -2.84 9.72 3.40
CA LYS A 54 -3.18 8.61 4.31
C LYS A 54 -2.19 7.46 4.18
N ILE A 55 -1.82 7.08 2.96
CA ILE A 55 -0.85 6.02 2.71
C ILE A 55 0.53 6.40 3.27
N PHE A 56 1.02 7.61 3.00
CA PHE A 56 2.28 8.09 3.59
C PHE A 56 2.27 8.09 5.11
N SER A 57 1.14 8.46 5.73
CA SER A 57 0.99 8.42 7.19
C SER A 57 1.09 7.00 7.74
N ILE A 58 0.46 6.02 7.08
CA ILE A 58 0.54 4.60 7.46
C ILE A 58 1.98 4.09 7.33
N ILE A 59 2.65 4.40 6.21
CA ILE A 59 4.05 4.01 5.98
C ILE A 59 4.97 4.60 7.05
N ALA A 60 4.81 5.89 7.37
CA ALA A 60 5.63 6.56 8.37
C ALA A 60 5.45 5.91 9.76
N HIS A 61 4.22 5.53 10.11
CA HIS A 61 3.94 4.80 11.34
C HIS A 61 4.63 3.41 11.34
N ASP A 62 4.45 2.65 10.27
CA ASP A 62 4.97 1.29 10.16
C ASP A 62 6.50 1.23 10.06
N LEU A 63 7.15 2.32 9.63
CA LEU A 63 8.61 2.47 9.67
C LEU A 63 9.12 2.93 11.04
N ARG A 64 8.37 3.74 11.79
CA ARG A 64 8.83 4.24 13.10
C ARG A 64 9.04 3.11 14.11
N SER A 65 8.12 2.13 14.14
CA SER A 65 8.20 0.99 15.06
C SER A 65 9.50 0.17 14.93
N PRO A 66 9.90 -0.32 13.75
CA PRO A 66 11.13 -1.09 13.61
C PRO A 66 12.39 -0.28 13.91
N PHE A 67 12.42 1.02 13.58
CA PHE A 67 13.56 1.87 13.96
C PHE A 67 13.66 2.03 15.48
N ASN A 68 12.54 2.21 16.18
CA ASN A 68 12.54 2.27 17.64
C ASN A 68 13.05 0.96 18.27
N HIS A 69 12.70 -0.21 17.69
CA HIS A 69 13.25 -1.48 18.15
C HIS A 69 14.76 -1.56 17.92
N ILE A 70 15.24 -1.22 16.71
CA ILE A 70 16.67 -1.25 16.39
C ILE A 70 17.47 -0.34 17.33
N ILE A 71 16.98 0.88 17.55
CA ILE A 71 17.61 1.85 18.46
C ILE A 71 17.61 1.30 19.89
N GLY A 72 16.45 0.88 20.42
CA GLY A 72 16.35 0.41 21.80
C GLY A 72 17.22 -0.81 22.09
N PHE A 73 17.27 -1.81 21.20
CA PHE A 73 18.17 -2.96 21.38
C PHE A 73 19.65 -2.59 21.21
N SER A 74 19.96 -1.60 20.36
CA SER A 74 21.32 -1.08 20.25
C SER A 74 21.75 -0.33 21.51
N GLU A 75 20.85 0.43 22.14
CA GLU A 75 21.09 1.15 23.40
C GLU A 75 21.28 0.18 24.56
N LEU A 76 20.47 -0.88 24.66
CA LEU A 76 20.64 -1.95 25.64
C LEU A 76 22.03 -2.62 25.51
N MET A 77 22.48 -2.90 24.29
CA MET A 77 23.81 -3.46 24.07
C MET A 77 24.94 -2.51 24.46
N LEU A 78 24.76 -1.19 24.25
CA LEU A 78 25.72 -0.19 24.71
C LEU A 78 25.81 -0.16 26.24
N GLU A 79 24.66 -0.23 26.93
CA GLU A 79 24.59 -0.29 28.38
C GLU A 79 25.21 -1.58 28.95
N ASN A 80 24.89 -2.73 28.34
CA ASN A 80 25.51 -4.02 28.61
C ASN A 80 27.03 -3.96 28.49
N SER A 81 27.55 -3.31 27.44
CA SER A 81 28.98 -3.13 27.24
C SER A 81 29.63 -2.27 28.33
N ILE A 82 28.93 -1.25 28.84
CA ILE A 82 29.41 -0.41 29.96
C ILE A 82 29.43 -1.23 31.25
N ASN A 83 28.39 -2.03 31.49
CA ASN A 83 28.23 -2.86 32.69
C ASN A 83 28.99 -4.20 32.64
N LYS A 84 29.65 -4.52 31.51
CA LYS A 84 30.33 -5.79 31.22
C LYS A 84 29.41 -7.03 31.34
N ASP A 85 28.12 -6.86 31.09
CA ASP A 85 27.14 -7.94 31.05
C ASP A 85 26.72 -8.21 29.60
N HIS A 86 27.39 -9.17 28.96
CA HIS A 86 27.14 -9.54 27.56
C HIS A 86 26.14 -10.69 27.40
N SER A 87 25.44 -11.09 28.47
CA SER A 87 24.61 -12.29 28.49
C SER A 87 23.47 -12.27 27.46
N GLN A 88 22.98 -11.08 27.08
CA GLN A 88 21.85 -10.92 26.16
C GLN A 88 22.20 -10.34 24.79
N ASP A 89 23.48 -10.05 24.51
CA ASP A 89 23.91 -9.38 23.29
C ASP A 89 23.58 -10.18 22.03
N SER A 90 23.73 -11.51 22.09
CA SER A 90 23.34 -12.43 21.01
C SER A 90 21.88 -12.21 20.58
N ASP A 91 20.98 -12.09 21.54
CA ASP A 91 19.55 -12.02 21.27
C ASP A 91 19.15 -10.62 20.79
N CYS A 92 19.77 -9.57 21.34
CA CYS A 92 19.65 -8.21 20.81
C CYS A 92 20.09 -8.13 19.35
N ILE A 93 21.25 -8.71 18.99
CA ILE A 93 21.75 -8.76 17.61
C ILE A 93 20.77 -9.49 16.68
N LYS A 94 20.22 -10.64 17.11
CA LYS A 94 19.23 -11.39 16.32
C LYS A 94 17.97 -10.55 16.09
N ILE A 95 17.48 -9.85 17.11
CA ILE A 95 16.29 -9.00 17.00
C ILE A 95 16.56 -7.84 16.06
N ILE A 96 17.68 -7.13 16.20
CA ILE A 96 18.09 -6.03 15.31
C ILE A 96 18.15 -6.53 13.85
N ASN A 97 18.84 -7.64 13.59
CA ASN A 97 18.99 -8.19 12.24
C ASN A 97 17.63 -8.60 11.64
N SER A 98 16.79 -9.29 12.41
CA SER A 98 15.45 -9.68 11.95
C SER A 98 14.56 -8.47 11.68
N THR A 99 14.63 -7.44 12.51
CA THR A 99 13.88 -6.18 12.36
C THR A 99 14.33 -5.41 11.12
N ALA A 100 15.64 -5.31 10.88
CA ALA A 100 16.21 -4.68 9.69
C ALA A 100 15.76 -5.41 8.41
N LYS A 101 15.85 -6.75 8.37
CA LYS A 101 15.39 -7.55 7.23
C LYS A 101 13.90 -7.37 6.95
N ASN A 102 13.07 -7.35 7.99
CA ASN A 102 11.63 -7.15 7.85
C ASN A 102 11.29 -5.75 7.33
N THR A 103 12.01 -4.72 7.80
CA THR A 103 11.83 -3.33 7.38
C THR A 103 12.24 -3.14 5.93
N LEU A 104 13.34 -3.77 5.51
CA LEU A 104 13.77 -3.76 4.11
C LEU A 104 12.71 -4.38 3.20
N ASN A 105 12.15 -5.53 3.57
CA ASN A 105 11.06 -6.15 2.80
C ASN A 105 9.81 -5.24 2.71
N LEU A 106 9.50 -4.49 3.77
CA LEU A 106 8.39 -3.52 3.75
C LEU A 106 8.68 -2.37 2.78
N LEU A 107 9.92 -1.86 2.77
CA LEU A 107 10.37 -0.84 1.85
C LEU A 107 10.30 -1.32 0.39
N ASP A 108 10.76 -2.55 0.11
CA ASP A 108 10.72 -3.13 -1.24
C ASP A 108 9.27 -3.30 -1.72
N ASN A 109 8.38 -3.78 -0.86
CA ASN A 109 6.95 -3.91 -1.17
C ASN A 109 6.31 -2.54 -1.46
N LEU A 110 6.68 -1.52 -0.70
CA LEU A 110 6.22 -0.16 -0.91
C LEU A 110 6.72 0.42 -2.24
N LEU A 111 7.99 0.21 -2.56
CA LEU A 111 8.58 0.68 -3.82
C LEU A 111 7.90 0.04 -5.02
N ASN A 112 7.64 -1.28 -4.95
CA ASN A 112 6.91 -2.00 -6.00
C ASN A 112 5.48 -1.47 -6.18
N TRP A 113 4.79 -1.16 -5.08
CA TRP A 113 3.47 -0.52 -5.14
C TRP A 113 3.55 0.86 -5.81
N ALA A 114 4.50 1.71 -5.41
CA ALA A 114 4.68 3.04 -6.00
C ALA A 114 4.99 2.99 -7.51
N TYR A 115 5.76 2.00 -7.97
CA TYR A 115 5.98 1.79 -9.41
C TYR A 115 4.73 1.35 -10.15
N THR A 116 3.86 0.57 -9.50
CA THR A 116 2.57 0.15 -10.07
C THR A 116 1.65 1.35 -10.25
N GLU A 117 1.52 2.21 -9.23
CA GLU A 117 0.68 3.42 -9.29
C GLU A 117 1.16 4.46 -10.31
N THR A 118 2.47 4.55 -10.52
CA THR A 118 3.05 5.53 -11.46
C THR A 118 3.17 5.00 -12.89
N GLY A 119 2.76 3.75 -13.14
CA GLY A 119 2.94 3.10 -14.45
C GLY A 119 4.40 2.89 -14.83
N LYS A 120 5.33 3.02 -13.87
CA LYS A 120 6.79 2.88 -14.08
C LYS A 120 7.28 1.45 -13.93
N LEU A 121 6.40 0.53 -13.54
CA LEU A 121 6.71 -0.89 -13.50
C LEU A 121 6.94 -1.40 -14.93
N SER A 122 8.19 -1.70 -15.28
CA SER A 122 8.54 -2.28 -16.59
C SER A 122 8.20 -3.76 -16.58
N TYR A 123 7.09 -4.14 -17.22
CA TYR A 123 6.76 -5.54 -17.48
C TYR A 123 7.64 -6.08 -18.61
N ARG A 124 8.51 -7.04 -18.31
CA ARG A 124 9.44 -7.64 -19.27
C ARG A 124 9.19 -9.14 -19.40
N PRO A 125 8.16 -9.55 -20.18
CA PRO A 125 7.81 -10.95 -20.30
C PRO A 125 8.85 -11.73 -21.12
N GLU A 126 9.15 -12.92 -20.63
CA GLU A 126 10.01 -13.91 -21.28
C GLU A 126 9.33 -15.28 -21.22
N ASN A 127 9.75 -16.21 -22.10
CA ASN A 127 9.33 -17.61 -21.98
C ASN A 127 10.07 -18.23 -20.80
N ILE A 128 9.33 -18.62 -19.78
CA ILE A 128 9.87 -19.17 -18.55
C ILE A 128 9.26 -20.52 -18.24
N ASN A 129 10.07 -21.42 -17.71
CA ASN A 129 9.57 -22.63 -17.06
C ASN A 129 9.09 -22.25 -15.64
N ILE A 130 7.78 -22.34 -15.42
CA ILE A 130 7.18 -21.93 -14.13
C ILE A 130 7.58 -22.88 -12.99
N THR A 131 7.80 -24.16 -13.29
CA THR A 131 8.24 -25.18 -12.33
C THR A 131 9.56 -24.78 -11.72
N ASN A 132 10.54 -24.35 -12.53
CA ASN A 132 11.82 -23.85 -12.04
C ASN A 132 11.67 -22.64 -11.11
N ILE A 133 10.76 -21.72 -11.45
CA ILE A 133 10.51 -20.52 -10.63
C ILE A 133 9.89 -20.89 -9.29
N ILE A 134 8.85 -21.73 -9.30
CA ILE A 134 8.19 -22.18 -8.09
C ILE A 134 9.17 -22.94 -7.20
N THR A 135 9.94 -23.88 -7.75
CA THR A 135 10.97 -24.62 -7.01
C THR A 135 11.98 -23.68 -6.35
N GLN A 136 12.54 -22.71 -7.08
CA GLN A 136 13.46 -21.72 -6.51
C GLN A 136 12.85 -20.93 -5.35
N VAL A 137 11.58 -20.54 -5.46
CA VAL A 137 10.88 -19.79 -4.42
C VAL A 137 10.56 -20.68 -3.21
N VAL A 138 10.12 -21.91 -3.44
CA VAL A 138 9.84 -22.91 -2.40
C VAL A 138 11.11 -23.23 -1.64
N ASP A 139 12.20 -23.60 -2.31
CA ASP A 139 13.49 -23.92 -1.69
C ASP A 139 13.99 -22.78 -0.80
N PHE A 140 13.92 -21.54 -1.30
CA PHE A 140 14.29 -20.35 -0.53
C PHE A 140 13.42 -20.15 0.72
N LYS A 141 12.14 -20.56 0.68
CA LYS A 141 11.19 -20.42 1.80
C LYS A 141 11.17 -21.63 2.72
N THR A 142 11.62 -22.80 2.28
CA THR A 142 11.63 -24.03 3.06
C THR A 142 12.44 -23.88 4.34
N SER A 143 13.63 -23.28 4.30
CA SER A 143 14.44 -23.06 5.52
C SER A 143 13.74 -22.15 6.54
N ILE A 144 12.99 -21.14 6.06
CA ILE A 144 12.24 -20.22 6.92
C ILE A 144 11.00 -20.92 7.51
N ALA A 145 10.33 -21.76 6.72
CA ALA A 145 9.17 -22.52 7.15
C ALA A 145 9.54 -23.63 8.15
N GLN A 146 10.64 -24.34 7.91
CA GLN A 146 11.17 -25.37 8.81
C GLN A 146 11.55 -24.80 10.18
N ALA A 147 12.18 -23.62 10.22
CA ALA A 147 12.45 -22.91 11.49
C ALA A 147 11.17 -22.59 12.29
N LYS A 148 10.00 -22.70 11.66
CA LYS A 148 8.68 -22.47 12.22
C LYS A 148 7.82 -23.74 12.26
N ASN A 149 8.42 -24.92 12.07
CA ASN A 149 7.74 -26.23 11.99
C ASN A 149 6.62 -26.32 10.94
N ILE A 150 6.73 -25.53 9.85
CA ILE A 150 5.78 -25.54 8.74
C ILE A 150 6.39 -26.33 7.58
N THR A 151 5.61 -27.26 7.03
CA THR A 151 5.97 -28.02 5.83
C THR A 151 5.36 -27.35 4.61
N ILE A 152 6.20 -26.98 3.63
CA ILE A 152 5.73 -26.53 2.32
C ILE A 152 5.76 -27.73 1.39
N THR A 153 4.62 -28.10 0.83
CA THR A 153 4.51 -29.15 -0.18
C THR A 153 4.31 -28.52 -1.55
N TYR A 154 5.09 -28.97 -2.52
CA TYR A 154 4.92 -28.60 -3.93
C TYR A 154 4.94 -29.87 -4.76
N ASN A 155 3.83 -30.14 -5.44
CA ASN A 155 3.69 -31.28 -6.34
C ASN A 155 3.73 -30.75 -7.78
N ALA A 156 4.90 -30.79 -8.40
CA ALA A 156 5.04 -30.48 -9.82
C ALA A 156 4.39 -31.59 -10.64
N VAL A 157 3.38 -31.26 -11.46
CA VAL A 157 2.68 -32.23 -12.32
C VAL A 157 3.34 -32.32 -13.69
N GLN A 158 3.94 -31.24 -14.20
CA GLN A 158 4.67 -31.19 -15.47
C GLN A 158 5.48 -29.88 -15.59
N ASP A 159 6.46 -29.85 -16.49
CA ASP A 159 7.09 -28.61 -16.94
C ASP A 159 6.09 -27.78 -17.76
N ILE A 160 5.74 -26.60 -17.25
CA ILE A 160 4.82 -25.68 -17.91
C ILE A 160 5.60 -24.43 -18.31
N GLU A 161 5.61 -24.14 -19.61
CA GLU A 161 6.13 -22.88 -20.13
C GLU A 161 5.06 -21.79 -20.09
N PHE A 162 5.43 -20.60 -19.63
CA PHE A 162 4.57 -19.42 -19.57
C PHE A 162 5.30 -18.20 -20.13
N TYR A 163 4.57 -17.30 -20.78
CA TYR A 163 5.12 -16.01 -21.23
C TYR A 163 4.78 -14.92 -20.20
N THR A 164 5.72 -14.64 -19.30
CA THR A 164 5.53 -13.64 -18.23
C THR A 164 6.86 -13.12 -17.67
N ASP A 165 6.79 -12.11 -16.81
CA ASP A 165 7.97 -11.54 -16.15
C ASP A 165 8.36 -12.39 -14.93
N SER A 166 9.54 -13.03 -15.02
CA SER A 166 10.08 -13.91 -13.99
C SER A 166 10.24 -13.22 -12.63
N ASN A 167 10.65 -11.96 -12.61
CA ASN A 167 10.90 -11.23 -11.36
C ASN A 167 9.60 -10.86 -10.65
N LEU A 168 8.61 -10.40 -11.42
CA LEU A 168 7.29 -10.10 -10.87
C LEU A 168 6.61 -11.37 -10.36
N LEU A 169 6.70 -12.47 -11.10
CA LEU A 169 6.14 -13.76 -10.66
C LEU A 169 6.82 -14.25 -9.37
N LYS A 170 8.15 -14.20 -9.28
CA LYS A 170 8.88 -14.53 -8.03
C LYS A 170 8.44 -13.65 -6.87
N THR A 171 8.21 -12.37 -7.11
CA THR A 171 7.76 -11.41 -6.09
C THR A 171 6.38 -11.78 -5.57
N VAL A 172 5.43 -12.05 -6.46
CA VAL A 172 4.07 -12.49 -6.11
C VAL A 172 4.12 -13.79 -5.30
N LEU A 173 4.82 -14.81 -5.80
CA LEU A 173 4.93 -16.11 -5.11
C LEU A 173 5.58 -15.97 -3.72
N ARG A 174 6.67 -15.20 -3.60
CA ARG A 174 7.33 -14.94 -2.31
C ARG A 174 6.39 -14.26 -1.32
N ASN A 175 5.58 -13.30 -1.77
CA ASN A 175 4.63 -12.60 -0.91
C ASN A 175 3.47 -13.52 -0.47
N LEU A 176 2.90 -14.31 -1.39
CA LEU A 176 1.84 -15.27 -1.08
C LEU A 176 2.32 -16.33 -0.07
N ILE A 177 3.46 -16.96 -0.32
CA ILE A 177 4.02 -17.98 0.58
C ILE A 177 4.37 -17.38 1.95
N SER A 178 4.94 -16.17 1.97
CA SER A 178 5.24 -15.49 3.25
C SER A 178 3.98 -15.19 4.05
N ASN A 179 2.90 -14.79 3.39
CA ASN A 179 1.61 -14.56 4.03
C ASN A 179 0.99 -15.87 4.53
N ALA A 180 1.06 -16.95 3.76
CA ALA A 180 0.58 -18.27 4.18
C ALA A 180 1.31 -18.77 5.44
N ILE A 181 2.64 -18.66 5.47
CA ILE A 181 3.45 -19.01 6.65
C ILE A 181 3.05 -18.17 7.87
N LYS A 182 2.85 -16.84 7.70
CA LYS A 182 2.43 -15.96 8.80
C LYS A 182 1.03 -16.31 9.32
N LEU A 183 0.08 -16.58 8.43
CA LEU A 183 -1.31 -16.87 8.80
C LEU A 183 -1.46 -18.22 9.51
N GLN A 184 -0.74 -19.25 9.08
CA GLN A 184 -0.75 -20.56 9.75
C GLN A 184 -0.33 -20.44 11.22
N ILE A 185 0.73 -19.67 11.50
CA ILE A 185 1.20 -19.41 12.87
C ILE A 185 0.13 -18.71 13.71
N LEU A 186 -0.57 -17.72 13.12
CA LEU A 186 -1.64 -17.01 13.82
C LEU A 186 -2.77 -17.98 14.20
N MET A 187 -3.11 -18.90 13.31
CA MET A 187 -4.16 -19.89 13.52
C MET A 187 -3.79 -20.92 14.59
N ASP A 188 -2.54 -21.40 14.60
CA ASP A 188 -2.00 -22.30 15.62
C ASP A 188 -1.89 -21.62 17.01
N LEU A 189 -1.57 -20.32 17.04
CA LEU A 189 -1.55 -19.54 18.28
C LEU A 189 -2.97 -19.33 18.85
N LEU A 190 -3.95 -19.07 17.98
CA LEU A 190 -5.35 -18.90 18.39
C LEU A 190 -5.97 -20.20 18.91
N THR A 191 -5.68 -21.35 18.27
CA THR A 191 -6.15 -22.66 18.75
C THR A 191 -5.54 -23.05 20.09
N SER A 192 -4.23 -22.81 20.28
CA SER A 192 -3.56 -23.07 21.57
C SER A 192 -4.04 -22.15 22.70
N LEU A 193 -4.30 -20.87 22.43
CA LEU A 193 -4.88 -19.93 23.40
C LEU A 193 -6.33 -20.28 23.76
N HIS A 194 -7.13 -20.72 22.79
CA HIS A 194 -8.50 -21.19 23.05
C HIS A 194 -8.51 -22.44 23.95
N TYR A 195 -7.61 -23.39 23.68
CA TYR A 195 -7.44 -24.60 24.50
C TYR A 195 -7.01 -24.28 25.94
N LYS A 196 -6.18 -23.24 26.14
CA LYS A 196 -5.73 -22.82 27.47
C LYS A 196 -6.82 -22.10 28.27
N LYS A 197 -7.76 -21.41 27.60
CA LYS A 197 -8.85 -20.66 28.24
C LYS A 197 -10.04 -21.54 28.66
N ILE A 198 -10.19 -22.72 28.05
CA ILE A 198 -11.24 -23.71 28.39
C ILE A 198 -10.86 -24.58 29.61
N ASN A 199 -9.57 -24.64 29.95
CA ASN A 199 -9.05 -25.46 31.06
C ASN A 199 -8.79 -24.66 32.36
N PHE A 200 -9.50 -23.54 32.57
CA PHE A 200 -9.52 -22.79 33.83
C PHE A 200 -10.95 -22.66 34.36
#